data_AF-A0AAJ6VZU0-F1
#
_entry.id   AF-A0AAJ6VZU0-F1
#
_cell.length_a   1.000
_cell.length_b   1.000
_cell.length_c   1.000
_cell.angle_alpha   90.00
_cell.angle_beta   90.00
_cell.angle_gamma   90.00
#
_symmetry.space_group_name_H-M   'P 1'
#
loop_
_entity.id
_entity.type
_entity.pdbx_description
1 polymer ?
#
loop_
_entity_poly.entity_id
_entity_poly.type
_entity_poly.pdbx_seq_one_letter_code
_entity_poly.pdbx_strand_id
1 'polypeptide(L)'
;MVSPPTTTPPLRKASSWRIMQIIIYLTAVAFSIGTLVGYKGLNSLFKQDMHMCILYATPQVTAKETPKDCEVSLEKSNNDNTCNFVYFYVISSVVYAIIGCWFFIACTSDAKTRPDETVIQSWKLVVPAIFFTLILTFVSVICSSLLSGGVAEFTKSFSLQSSVNECQQFKLFRPENATMFMNEVHLYRTVAELFTWLSTAVWLLAVIILTCRCCLAADFITTQSEVNSVLRKMSTFVEKIRKPSASAPDSKSPRPKKQQDLRSPGRIKHQTSPV
;
A
#
# COMPACT_ATOMS: atom_id res chain seq x y z
N MET A 1 -19.04 39.89 30.75
CA MET A 1 -18.23 38.67 30.91
C MET A 1 -18.42 37.83 29.66
N VAL A 2 -17.41 37.80 28.78
CA VAL A 2 -17.43 37.04 27.53
C VAL A 2 -16.74 35.71 27.81
N SER A 3 -17.50 34.62 27.80
CA SER A 3 -16.94 33.28 27.93
C SER A 3 -15.98 33.01 26.78
N PRO A 4 -14.75 32.54 27.04
CA PRO A 4 -13.84 32.19 25.96
C PRO A 4 -14.42 31.02 25.15
N PRO A 5 -14.30 31.02 23.81
CA PRO A 5 -14.77 29.93 22.99
C PRO A 5 -14.03 28.65 23.36
N THR A 6 -14.79 27.61 23.69
CA THR A 6 -14.30 26.26 23.99
C THR A 6 -13.70 25.66 22.73
N THR A 7 -12.43 25.95 22.47
CA THR A 7 -11.65 25.33 21.40
C THR A 7 -11.49 23.86 21.75
N THR A 8 -12.14 23.00 20.97
CA THR A 8 -11.97 21.54 21.09
C THR A 8 -10.49 21.18 20.96
N PRO A 9 -9.95 20.27 21.80
CA PRO A 9 -8.53 20.00 21.83
C PRO A 9 -8.05 19.36 20.51
N PRO A 10 -6.84 19.72 20.03
CA PRO A 10 -6.28 19.27 18.74
C PRO A 10 -6.11 17.74 18.64
N LEU A 11 -6.05 17.02 19.77
CA LEU A 11 -5.87 15.56 19.82
C LEU A 11 -7.00 14.77 19.14
N ARG A 12 -8.24 15.26 19.15
CA ARG A 12 -9.38 14.50 18.60
C ARG A 12 -9.33 14.40 17.07
N LYS A 13 -8.80 15.42 16.40
CA LYS A 13 -8.71 15.48 14.93
C LYS A 13 -7.63 14.54 14.39
N ALA A 14 -6.46 14.46 15.04
CA ALA A 14 -5.36 13.60 14.60
C ALA A 14 -5.72 12.09 14.63
N SER A 15 -6.60 11.67 15.55
CA SER A 15 -7.06 10.28 15.64
C SER A 15 -7.96 9.85 14.47
N SER A 16 -8.85 10.74 14.01
CA SER A 16 -9.80 10.43 12.93
C SER A 16 -9.11 10.14 11.59
N TRP A 17 -8.08 10.93 11.23
CA TRP A 17 -7.31 10.73 10.00
C TRP A 17 -6.58 9.38 9.97
N ARG A 18 -6.09 8.92 11.12
CA ARG A 18 -5.40 7.63 11.25
C ARG A 18 -6.36 6.47 10.99
N ILE A 19 -7.51 6.49 11.65
CA ILE A 19 -8.55 5.48 11.47
C ILE A 19 -8.99 5.42 10.01
N MET A 20 -9.19 6.59 9.38
CA MET A 20 -9.57 6.65 7.96
C MET A 20 -8.50 6.03 7.05
N GLN A 21 -7.21 6.34 7.26
CA GLN A 21 -6.12 5.74 6.48
C GLN A 21 -6.04 4.22 6.66
N ILE A 22 -6.19 3.71 7.88
CA ILE A 22 -6.20 2.26 8.15
C ILE A 22 -7.37 1.59 7.41
N ILE A 23 -8.58 2.17 7.46
CA ILE A 23 -9.74 1.65 6.73
C ILE A 23 -9.47 1.63 5.21
N ILE A 24 -8.83 2.67 4.67
CA ILE A 24 -8.47 2.74 3.25
C ILE A 24 -7.49 1.63 2.85
N TYR A 25 -6.44 1.38 3.63
CA TYR A 25 -5.53 0.28 3.35
C TYR A 25 -6.20 -1.09 3.48
N LEU A 26 -7.06 -1.29 4.49
CA LEU A 26 -7.80 -2.56 4.63
C LEU A 26 -8.77 -2.79 3.47
N THR A 27 -9.45 -1.75 3.00
CA THR A 27 -10.32 -1.84 1.81
C THR A 27 -9.50 -2.08 0.54
N ALA A 28 -8.31 -1.49 0.40
CA ALA A 28 -7.39 -1.79 -0.70
C ALA A 28 -6.98 -3.26 -0.72
N VAL A 29 -6.70 -3.87 0.44
CA VAL A 29 -6.42 -5.31 0.57
C VAL A 29 -7.62 -6.14 0.11
N ALA A 30 -8.81 -5.83 0.64
CA ALA A 30 -10.03 -6.55 0.29
C ALA A 30 -10.31 -6.49 -1.23
N PHE A 31 -10.15 -5.31 -1.84
CA PHE A 31 -10.38 -5.16 -3.28
C PHE A 31 -9.30 -5.80 -4.15
N SER A 32 -8.05 -5.81 -3.70
CA SER A 32 -6.96 -6.53 -4.38
C SER A 32 -7.18 -8.04 -4.35
N ILE A 33 -7.66 -8.59 -3.22
CA ILE A 33 -8.03 -10.01 -3.12
C ILE A 33 -9.23 -10.32 -4.01
N GLY A 34 -10.26 -9.46 -4.03
CA GLY A 34 -11.42 -9.63 -4.92
C GLY A 34 -11.01 -9.66 -6.41
N THR A 35 -10.08 -8.79 -6.79
CA THR A 35 -9.47 -8.79 -8.14
C THR A 35 -8.81 -10.14 -8.44
N LEU A 36 -8.01 -10.67 -7.49
CA LEU A 36 -7.33 -11.96 -7.64
C LEU A 36 -8.32 -13.12 -7.77
N VAL A 37 -9.38 -13.13 -6.96
CA VAL A 37 -10.40 -14.17 -6.98
C VAL A 37 -11.16 -14.14 -8.30
N GLY A 38 -11.60 -12.96 -8.76
CA GLY A 38 -12.25 -12.82 -10.06
C GLY A 38 -11.35 -13.27 -11.21
N TYR A 39 -10.11 -12.80 -11.21
CA TYR A 39 -9.16 -13.09 -12.27
C TYR A 39 -8.71 -14.56 -12.31
N LYS A 40 -8.37 -15.13 -11.15
CA LYS A 40 -8.02 -16.55 -11.03
C LYS A 40 -9.22 -17.46 -11.31
N GLY A 41 -10.42 -17.07 -10.88
CA GLY A 41 -11.66 -17.77 -11.19
C GLY A 41 -11.86 -17.88 -12.70
N LEU A 42 -11.70 -16.77 -13.41
CA LEU A 42 -11.76 -16.74 -14.88
C LEU A 42 -10.71 -17.67 -15.52
N ASN A 43 -9.45 -17.60 -15.08
CA ASN A 43 -8.40 -18.48 -15.63
C ASN A 43 -8.67 -19.97 -15.35
N SER A 44 -9.25 -20.29 -14.18
CA SER A 44 -9.55 -21.67 -13.79
C SER A 44 -10.64 -22.33 -14.64
N LEU A 45 -11.58 -21.53 -15.18
CA LEU A 45 -12.63 -22.03 -16.07
C LEU A 45 -12.06 -22.64 -17.34
N PHE A 46 -10.95 -22.11 -17.86
CA PHE A 46 -10.38 -22.55 -19.12
C PHE A 46 -9.25 -23.58 -18.98
N LYS A 47 -9.14 -24.24 -17.81
CA LYS A 47 -8.08 -25.24 -17.50
C LYS A 47 -6.66 -24.78 -17.83
N GLN A 48 -6.43 -23.47 -17.78
CA GLN A 48 -5.09 -22.97 -18.00
C GLN A 48 -4.31 -23.12 -16.70
N ASP A 49 -3.21 -23.89 -16.75
CA ASP A 49 -2.15 -23.79 -15.76
C ASP A 49 -1.80 -22.31 -15.58
N MET A 50 -1.35 -21.92 -14.38
CA MET A 50 -1.06 -20.51 -14.03
C MET A 50 -0.17 -19.76 -15.03
N HIS A 51 0.47 -20.47 -15.96
CA HIS A 51 1.35 -19.97 -17.00
C HIS A 51 0.65 -19.48 -18.26
N MET A 52 -0.62 -19.81 -18.51
CA MET A 52 -1.32 -19.37 -19.72
C MET A 52 -2.22 -18.17 -19.40
N CYS A 53 -2.02 -17.11 -20.18
CA CYS A 53 -2.60 -15.80 -19.98
C CYS A 53 -3.90 -15.65 -20.76
N ILE A 54 -5.06 -15.50 -20.09
CA ILE A 54 -6.33 -15.27 -20.78
C ILE A 54 -6.43 -13.87 -21.39
N LEU A 55 -5.69 -12.90 -20.84
CA LEU A 55 -5.69 -11.54 -21.37
C LEU A 55 -5.14 -11.56 -22.79
N TYR A 56 -5.95 -11.03 -23.72
CA TYR A 56 -5.64 -10.98 -25.14
C TYR A 56 -5.41 -12.36 -25.79
N ALA A 57 -5.83 -13.45 -25.16
CA ALA A 57 -5.85 -14.76 -25.80
C ALA A 57 -6.94 -14.80 -26.87
N THR A 58 -6.67 -15.47 -27.98
CA THR A 58 -7.68 -15.83 -28.98
C THR A 58 -8.23 -17.21 -28.61
N PRO A 59 -9.50 -17.31 -28.15
CA PRO A 59 -10.12 -18.61 -28.02
C PRO A 59 -10.26 -19.22 -29.41
N GLN A 60 -10.12 -20.53 -29.53
CA GLN A 60 -10.43 -21.30 -30.72
C GLN A 60 -11.48 -22.34 -30.34
N VAL A 61 -12.71 -22.13 -30.82
CA VAL A 61 -13.84 -23.05 -30.63
C VAL A 61 -13.93 -23.96 -31.84
N THR A 62 -13.72 -25.25 -31.64
CA THR A 62 -13.85 -26.27 -32.68
C THR A 62 -15.09 -27.12 -32.41
N ALA A 63 -16.03 -27.17 -33.36
CA ALA A 63 -17.16 -28.08 -33.31
C ALA A 63 -16.68 -29.52 -33.53
N LYS A 64 -17.12 -30.46 -32.69
CA LYS A 64 -16.86 -31.89 -32.90
C LYS A 64 -17.91 -32.51 -33.83
N GLU A 65 -17.67 -33.75 -34.26
CA GLU A 65 -18.52 -34.51 -35.20
C GLU A 65 -19.99 -34.63 -34.75
N THR A 66 -20.28 -34.47 -33.45
CA THR A 66 -21.63 -34.25 -32.94
C THR A 66 -21.93 -32.74 -32.91
N PRO A 67 -22.96 -32.24 -33.62
CA PRO A 67 -23.24 -30.80 -33.80
C PRO A 67 -23.65 -30.02 -32.54
N LYS A 68 -23.41 -30.58 -31.35
CA LYS A 68 -23.77 -30.01 -30.04
C LYS A 68 -22.58 -29.87 -29.10
N ASP A 69 -21.49 -30.60 -29.35
CA ASP A 69 -20.31 -30.60 -28.49
C ASP A 69 -19.23 -29.71 -29.11
N CYS A 70 -18.87 -28.63 -28.41
CA CYS A 70 -17.76 -27.77 -28.78
C CYS A 70 -16.58 -27.97 -27.84
N GLU A 71 -15.39 -28.03 -28.42
CA GLU A 71 -14.12 -28.02 -27.69
C GLU A 71 -13.53 -26.61 -27.75
N VAL A 72 -13.15 -26.09 -26.59
CA VAL A 72 -12.53 -24.77 -26.46
C VAL A 72 -11.05 -24.99 -26.23
N SER A 73 -10.24 -24.60 -27.21
CA SER A 73 -8.80 -24.50 -27.06
C SER A 73 -8.42 -23.02 -26.99
N LEU A 74 -7.35 -22.71 -26.26
CA LEU A 74 -6.83 -21.35 -26.20
C LEU A 74 -5.52 -21.33 -26.95
N GLU A 75 -5.45 -20.51 -27.99
CA GLU A 75 -4.18 -20.24 -28.62
C GLU A 75 -3.31 -19.46 -27.63
N LYS A 76 -2.05 -19.88 -27.50
CA LYS A 76 -1.14 -19.27 -26.52
C LYS A 76 -1.01 -17.78 -26.83
N SER A 77 -1.53 -16.95 -25.92
CA SER A 77 -1.27 -15.52 -25.93
C SER A 77 0.23 -15.29 -25.77
N ASN A 78 0.85 -14.53 -26.67
CA ASN A 78 2.28 -14.19 -26.60
C ASN A 78 2.59 -13.15 -25.49
N ASN A 79 1.61 -12.82 -24.64
CA ASN A 79 1.66 -11.70 -23.70
C ASN A 79 1.76 -12.14 -22.22
N ASP A 80 2.60 -13.14 -21.91
CA ASP A 80 2.85 -13.63 -20.55
C ASP A 80 3.18 -12.49 -19.55
N ASN A 81 3.88 -11.46 -20.03
CA ASN A 81 4.24 -10.27 -19.25
C ASN A 81 3.03 -9.50 -18.72
N THR A 82 1.94 -9.42 -19.49
CA THR A 82 0.73 -8.68 -19.11
C THR A 82 0.03 -9.38 -17.94
N CYS A 83 -0.05 -10.71 -17.99
CA CYS A 83 -0.63 -11.49 -16.91
C CYS A 83 0.23 -11.46 -15.63
N ASN A 84 1.54 -11.60 -15.78
CA ASN A 84 2.47 -11.47 -14.66
C ASN A 84 2.38 -10.07 -14.01
N PHE A 85 2.16 -9.03 -14.81
CA PHE A 85 1.96 -7.67 -14.32
C PHE A 85 0.70 -7.53 -13.45
N VAL A 86 -0.43 -8.16 -13.82
CA VAL A 86 -1.66 -8.15 -13.00
C VAL A 86 -1.40 -8.79 -11.63
N TYR A 87 -0.75 -9.97 -11.60
CA TYR A 87 -0.40 -10.63 -10.34
C TYR A 87 0.58 -9.82 -9.51
N PHE A 88 1.61 -9.26 -10.14
CA PHE A 88 2.59 -8.39 -9.49
C PHE A 88 1.92 -7.18 -8.85
N TYR A 89 0.99 -6.52 -9.55
CA TYR A 89 0.23 -5.38 -9.02
C TYR A 89 -0.57 -5.79 -7.77
N VAL A 90 -1.36 -6.88 -7.86
CA VAL A 90 -2.18 -7.34 -6.73
C VAL A 90 -1.32 -7.63 -5.50
N ILE A 91 -0.22 -8.36 -5.67
CA ILE A 91 0.69 -8.71 -4.57
C ILE A 91 1.33 -7.44 -3.99
N SER A 92 1.84 -6.55 -4.84
CA SER A 92 2.48 -5.29 -4.43
C SER A 92 1.51 -4.39 -3.68
N SER A 93 0.26 -4.29 -4.16
CA SER A 93 -0.84 -3.54 -3.53
C SER A 93 -1.12 -4.07 -2.11
N VAL A 94 -1.26 -5.38 -1.96
CA VAL A 94 -1.51 -6.02 -0.65
C VAL A 94 -0.33 -5.82 0.31
N VAL A 95 0.90 -6.07 -0.15
CA VAL A 95 2.12 -5.91 0.67
C VAL A 95 2.26 -4.46 1.13
N TYR A 96 2.08 -3.50 0.22
CA TYR A 96 2.16 -2.09 0.58
C TYR A 96 1.07 -1.66 1.56
N ALA A 97 -0.17 -2.13 1.37
CA ALA A 97 -1.26 -1.82 2.29
C ALA A 97 -1.01 -2.38 3.70
N ILE A 98 -0.46 -3.60 3.82
CA ILE A 98 -0.09 -4.20 5.11
C ILE A 98 1.04 -3.39 5.79
N ILE A 99 2.09 -3.05 5.04
CA ILE A 99 3.20 -2.23 5.54
C ILE A 99 2.70 -0.85 5.99
N GLY A 100 1.84 -0.22 5.18
CA GLY A 100 1.21 1.06 5.50
C GLY A 100 0.39 0.98 6.80
N CYS A 101 -0.51 0.01 6.91
CA CYS A 101 -1.26 -0.26 8.14
C CYS A 101 -0.34 -0.41 9.36
N TRP A 102 0.71 -1.22 9.23
CA TRP A 102 1.66 -1.46 10.31
C TRP A 102 2.35 -0.17 10.76
N PHE A 103 2.84 0.66 9.84
CA PHE A 103 3.43 1.95 10.17
C PHE A 103 2.45 2.89 10.86
N PHE A 104 1.20 2.98 10.38
CA PHE A 104 0.19 3.84 11.01
C PHE A 104 -0.22 3.35 12.40
N ILE A 105 -0.17 2.04 12.68
CA ILE A 105 -0.44 1.48 14.01
C ILE A 105 0.77 1.68 14.93
N ALA A 106 1.97 1.27 14.49
CA ALA A 106 3.19 1.28 15.29
C ALA A 106 3.64 2.70 15.66
N CYS A 107 3.68 3.63 14.69
CA CYS A 107 4.13 4.99 14.93
C CYS A 107 3.14 5.84 15.75
N THR A 108 1.97 5.31 16.12
CA THR A 108 0.92 6.08 16.80
C THR A 108 0.53 5.54 18.17
N SER A 109 0.90 4.30 18.51
CA SER A 109 0.62 3.67 19.80
C SER A 109 1.31 4.39 20.98
N ASP A 110 2.49 4.98 20.76
CA ASP A 110 3.29 5.62 21.82
C ASP A 110 2.81 7.02 22.22
N ALA A 111 1.77 7.56 21.56
CA ALA A 111 1.21 8.87 21.89
C ALA A 111 0.56 8.93 23.30
N LYS A 112 0.29 7.78 23.93
CA LYS A 112 -0.27 7.72 25.30
C LYS A 112 0.75 8.01 26.40
N THR A 113 2.04 7.79 26.17
CA THR A 113 3.09 7.91 27.20
C THR A 113 3.91 9.19 27.10
N ARG A 114 4.06 9.78 25.89
CA ARG A 114 4.66 11.11 25.69
C ARG A 114 4.02 11.86 24.50
N PRO A 115 3.05 12.76 24.75
CA PRO A 115 2.38 13.52 23.69
C PRO A 115 3.31 14.54 22.98
N ASP A 116 4.39 14.97 23.64
CA ASP A 116 5.23 16.07 23.13
C ASP A 116 6.30 15.62 22.11
N GLU A 117 6.70 14.35 22.09
CA GLU A 117 7.75 13.83 21.18
C GLU A 117 7.16 13.15 19.92
N THR A 118 5.92 12.67 19.97
CA THR A 118 5.33 11.81 18.93
C THR A 118 4.75 12.57 17.73
N VAL A 119 4.37 13.84 17.91
CA VAL A 119 3.83 14.68 16.83
C VAL A 119 4.92 15.08 15.82
N ILE A 120 6.16 15.28 16.29
CA ILE A 120 7.29 15.80 15.50
C ILE A 120 7.83 14.78 14.47
N GLN A 121 7.44 13.50 14.54
CA GLN A 121 7.92 12.46 13.60
C GLN A 121 6.88 12.01 12.56
N SER A 122 5.60 12.32 12.74
CA SER A 122 4.53 11.81 11.86
C SER A 122 4.65 12.34 10.41
N TRP A 123 5.03 13.61 10.23
CA TRP A 123 5.15 14.24 8.91
C TRP A 123 6.24 13.61 8.03
N LYS A 124 7.31 13.07 8.63
CA LYS A 124 8.40 12.40 7.90
C LYS A 124 7.94 11.12 7.22
N LEU A 125 6.88 10.48 7.74
CA LEU A 125 6.30 9.26 7.17
C LEU A 125 5.30 9.56 6.04
N VAL A 126 4.64 10.73 6.08
CA VAL A 126 3.62 11.10 5.10
C VAL A 126 4.21 11.34 3.71
N VAL A 127 5.37 11.98 3.60
CA VAL A 127 5.99 12.29 2.30
C VAL A 127 6.35 11.02 1.50
N PRO A 128 7.09 10.04 2.07
CA PRO A 128 7.32 8.76 1.38
C PRO A 128 6.01 8.03 1.07
N ALA A 129 5.03 8.05 1.98
CA ALA A 129 3.74 7.41 1.74
C ALA A 129 2.99 8.01 0.55
N ILE A 130 3.01 9.33 0.35
CA ILE A 130 2.41 9.96 -0.84
C ILE A 130 3.08 9.46 -2.11
N PHE A 131 4.41 9.45 -2.13
CA PHE A 131 5.18 9.01 -3.29
C PHE A 131 4.86 7.57 -3.70
N PHE A 132 4.90 6.62 -2.75
CA PHE A 132 4.58 5.23 -3.04
C PHE A 132 3.10 5.01 -3.40
N THR A 133 2.18 5.74 -2.77
CA THR A 133 0.74 5.65 -3.08
C THR A 133 0.45 6.19 -4.49
N LEU A 134 1.14 7.24 -4.93
CA LEU A 134 1.06 7.76 -6.31
C LEU A 134 1.54 6.72 -7.33
N ILE A 135 2.68 6.08 -7.08
CA ILE A 135 3.19 5.00 -7.93
C ILE A 135 2.17 3.87 -8.03
N LEU A 136 1.62 3.41 -6.90
CA LEU A 136 0.63 2.34 -6.92
C LEU A 136 -0.68 2.74 -7.60
N THR A 137 -1.10 4.00 -7.47
CA THR A 137 -2.28 4.51 -8.19
C THR A 137 -2.03 4.52 -9.70
N PHE A 138 -0.83 4.90 -10.14
CA PHE A 138 -0.47 4.84 -11.55
C PHE A 138 -0.46 3.39 -12.08
N VAL A 139 0.17 2.49 -11.33
CA VAL A 139 0.21 1.05 -11.67
C VAL A 139 -1.19 0.44 -11.67
N SER A 140 -2.08 0.84 -10.75
CA SER A 140 -3.45 0.34 -10.66
C SER A 140 -4.31 0.78 -11.85
N VAL A 141 -4.16 2.02 -12.32
CA VAL A 141 -4.84 2.51 -13.53
C VAL A 141 -4.40 1.71 -14.76
N ILE A 142 -3.09 1.46 -14.91
CA ILE A 142 -2.57 0.64 -16.01
C ILE A 142 -3.13 -0.79 -15.92
N CYS A 143 -3.08 -1.40 -14.73
CA CYS A 143 -3.60 -2.74 -14.51
C CYS A 143 -5.11 -2.84 -14.81
N SER A 144 -5.90 -1.88 -14.35
CA SER A 144 -7.34 -1.81 -14.62
C SER A 144 -7.62 -1.73 -16.12
N SER A 145 -6.86 -0.89 -16.82
CA SER A 145 -7.02 -0.70 -18.26
C SER A 145 -6.66 -1.96 -19.05
N LEU A 146 -5.54 -2.62 -18.70
CA LEU A 146 -5.11 -3.87 -19.33
C LEU A 146 -6.09 -5.01 -19.06
N LEU A 147 -6.59 -5.12 -17.83
CA LEU A 147 -7.56 -6.14 -17.45
C LEU A 147 -8.90 -5.95 -18.16
N SER A 148 -9.49 -4.75 -18.09
CA SER A 148 -10.75 -4.43 -18.78
C SER A 148 -10.61 -4.64 -20.29
N GLY A 149 -9.54 -4.13 -20.91
CA GLY A 149 -9.29 -4.28 -22.34
C GLY A 149 -9.07 -5.73 -22.76
N GLY A 150 -8.18 -6.44 -22.07
CA GLY A 150 -7.83 -7.83 -22.40
C GLY A 150 -8.99 -8.80 -22.22
N VAL A 151 -9.79 -8.65 -21.16
CA VAL A 151 -10.96 -9.50 -20.92
C VAL A 151 -12.12 -9.15 -21.85
N ALA A 152 -12.31 -7.88 -22.19
CA ALA A 152 -13.34 -7.48 -23.16
C ALA A 152 -13.07 -8.05 -24.55
N GLU A 153 -11.83 -7.95 -25.03
CA GLU A 153 -11.43 -8.50 -26.33
C GLU A 153 -11.54 -10.02 -26.37
N PHE A 154 -11.11 -10.68 -25.29
CA PHE A 154 -11.27 -12.13 -25.12
C PHE A 154 -12.74 -12.54 -25.21
N THR A 155 -13.61 -11.90 -24.42
CA THR A 155 -15.04 -12.25 -24.35
C THR A 155 -15.73 -12.01 -25.69
N LYS A 156 -15.38 -10.92 -26.39
CA LYS A 156 -15.91 -10.60 -27.71
C LYS A 156 -15.54 -11.69 -28.72
N SER A 157 -14.27 -12.08 -28.77
CA SER A 157 -13.80 -13.16 -29.64
C SER A 157 -14.45 -14.50 -29.30
N PHE A 158 -14.59 -14.80 -28.01
CA PHE A 158 -15.24 -16.02 -27.54
C PHE A 158 -16.70 -16.10 -27.94
N SER A 159 -17.46 -15.01 -27.72
CA SER A 159 -18.88 -14.95 -28.08
C SER A 159 -19.11 -15.09 -29.58
N LEU A 160 -18.25 -14.49 -30.40
CA LEU A 160 -18.34 -14.60 -31.86
C LEU A 160 -18.15 -16.05 -32.30
N GLN A 161 -17.08 -16.71 -31.86
CA GLN A 161 -16.83 -18.10 -32.25
C GLN A 161 -17.85 -19.09 -31.69
N SER A 162 -18.33 -18.86 -30.47
CA SER A 162 -19.40 -19.68 -29.90
C SER A 162 -20.71 -19.55 -30.70
N SER A 163 -21.03 -18.36 -31.21
CA SER A 163 -22.24 -18.14 -32.01
C SER A 163 -22.17 -18.78 -33.40
N VAL A 164 -21.00 -18.72 -34.04
CA VAL A 164 -20.77 -19.31 -35.37
C VAL A 164 -20.91 -20.83 -35.35
N ASN A 165 -20.51 -21.48 -34.25
CA ASN A 165 -20.51 -22.92 -34.11
C ASN A 165 -21.79 -23.52 -33.48
N GLU A 166 -22.80 -22.70 -33.17
CA GLU A 166 -24.08 -23.11 -32.54
C GLU A 166 -23.92 -24.06 -31.32
N CYS A 167 -22.89 -23.83 -30.51
CA CYS A 167 -22.51 -24.71 -29.41
C CYS A 167 -23.61 -24.82 -28.34
N GLN A 168 -24.10 -26.04 -28.06
CA GLN A 168 -25.05 -26.30 -26.96
C GLN A 168 -24.35 -26.74 -25.67
N GLN A 169 -23.23 -27.46 -25.80
CA GLN A 169 -22.41 -27.92 -24.69
C GLN A 169 -20.94 -27.64 -24.97
N PHE A 170 -20.22 -27.19 -23.94
CA PHE A 170 -18.77 -27.10 -23.98
C PHE A 170 -18.17 -28.32 -23.30
N LYS A 171 -17.35 -29.05 -24.04
CA LYS A 171 -16.64 -30.22 -23.53
C LYS A 171 -15.37 -29.77 -22.82
N LEU A 172 -15.55 -29.17 -21.65
CA LEU A 172 -14.47 -28.87 -20.70
C LEU A 172 -14.20 -30.07 -19.79
N PHE A 173 -13.62 -29.87 -18.60
CA PHE A 173 -13.38 -30.96 -17.62
C PHE A 173 -14.66 -31.67 -17.23
N ARG A 174 -15.72 -30.87 -17.11
CA ARG A 174 -17.07 -31.31 -16.83
C ARG A 174 -17.92 -30.84 -18.01
N PRO A 175 -18.74 -31.71 -18.60
CA PRO A 175 -19.71 -31.26 -19.60
C PRO A 175 -20.65 -30.29 -18.90
N GLU A 176 -20.61 -29.03 -19.33
CA GLU A 176 -21.47 -27.97 -18.81
C GLU A 176 -22.31 -27.41 -19.94
N ASN A 177 -23.54 -27.04 -19.58
CA ASN A 177 -24.44 -26.34 -20.49
C ASN A 177 -23.79 -25.01 -20.89
N ALA A 178 -23.80 -24.70 -22.19
CA ALA A 178 -23.13 -23.50 -22.71
C ALA A 178 -23.60 -22.21 -22.03
N THR A 179 -24.89 -22.11 -21.69
CA THR A 179 -25.47 -20.97 -20.98
C THR A 179 -24.93 -20.82 -19.56
N MET A 180 -24.70 -21.93 -18.85
CA MET A 180 -24.16 -21.92 -17.49
C MET A 180 -22.69 -21.49 -17.50
N PHE A 181 -21.90 -22.07 -18.39
CA PHE A 181 -20.49 -21.71 -18.56
C PHE A 181 -20.31 -20.23 -18.93
N MET A 182 -21.11 -19.73 -19.88
CA MET A 182 -21.09 -18.30 -20.26
C MET A 182 -21.45 -17.39 -19.07
N ASN A 183 -22.44 -17.77 -18.27
CA ASN A 183 -22.81 -17.01 -17.07
C ASN A 183 -21.67 -16.95 -16.06
N GLU A 184 -20.93 -18.04 -15.86
CA GLU A 184 -19.76 -18.06 -14.97
C GLU A 184 -18.62 -17.19 -15.52
N VAL A 185 -18.33 -17.26 -16.82
CA VAL A 185 -17.37 -16.38 -17.48
C VAL A 185 -17.74 -14.91 -17.27
N HIS A 186 -19.02 -14.55 -17.47
CA HIS A 186 -19.52 -13.18 -17.24
C HIS A 186 -19.42 -12.76 -15.77
N LEU A 187 -19.72 -13.66 -14.84
CA LEU A 187 -19.62 -13.39 -13.40
C LEU A 187 -18.17 -13.08 -13.01
N TYR A 188 -17.23 -13.97 -13.33
CA TYR A 188 -15.82 -13.77 -12.96
C TYR A 188 -15.19 -12.57 -13.66
N ARG A 189 -15.55 -12.31 -14.92
CA ARG A 189 -15.20 -11.07 -15.61
C ARG A 189 -15.66 -9.84 -14.83
N THR A 190 -16.95 -9.79 -14.49
CA THR A 190 -17.55 -8.64 -13.82
C THR A 190 -16.92 -8.42 -12.45
N VAL A 191 -16.67 -9.50 -11.70
CA VAL A 191 -15.97 -9.44 -10.42
C VAL A 191 -14.54 -8.92 -10.61
N ALA A 192 -13.76 -9.47 -11.53
CA ALA A 192 -12.38 -9.03 -11.77
C ALA A 192 -12.32 -7.54 -12.15
N GLU A 193 -13.16 -7.12 -13.09
CA GLU A 193 -13.22 -5.73 -13.56
C GLU A 193 -13.66 -4.76 -12.46
N LEU A 194 -14.78 -5.04 -11.78
CA LEU A 194 -15.32 -4.18 -10.73
C LEU A 194 -14.33 -4.01 -9.58
N PHE A 195 -13.76 -5.11 -9.07
CA PHE A 195 -12.86 -5.05 -7.93
C PHE A 195 -11.53 -4.37 -8.28
N THR A 196 -11.05 -4.47 -9.52
CA THR A 196 -9.84 -3.77 -9.95
C THR A 196 -10.08 -2.26 -10.01
N TRP A 197 -11.21 -1.81 -10.56
CA TRP A 197 -11.58 -0.40 -10.58
C TRP A 197 -11.85 0.16 -9.19
N LEU A 198 -12.49 -0.60 -8.30
CA LEU A 198 -12.66 -0.23 -6.90
C LEU A 198 -11.31 -0.10 -6.18
N SER A 199 -10.37 -1.02 -6.43
CA SER A 199 -9.00 -0.91 -5.91
C SER A 199 -8.32 0.38 -6.39
N THR A 200 -8.45 0.72 -7.67
CA THR A 200 -7.93 1.97 -8.24
C THR A 200 -8.55 3.21 -7.60
N ALA A 201 -9.87 3.21 -7.40
CA ALA A 201 -10.58 4.30 -6.73
C ALA A 201 -10.12 4.48 -5.28
N VAL A 202 -9.86 3.39 -4.55
CA VAL A 202 -9.32 3.43 -3.18
C VAL A 202 -7.92 4.01 -3.15
N TRP A 203 -7.04 3.61 -4.07
CA TRP A 203 -5.68 4.18 -4.15
C TRP A 203 -5.71 5.67 -4.50
N LEU A 204 -6.57 6.09 -5.43
CA LEU A 204 -6.78 7.49 -5.75
C LEU A 204 -7.31 8.28 -4.53
N LEU A 205 -8.27 7.73 -3.79
CA LEU A 205 -8.79 8.33 -2.57
C LEU A 205 -7.70 8.45 -1.50
N ALA A 206 -6.81 7.46 -1.37
CA ALA A 206 -5.66 7.51 -0.47
C ALA A 206 -4.72 8.68 -0.82
N VAL A 207 -4.41 8.89 -2.11
CA VAL A 207 -3.62 10.03 -2.59
C VAL A 207 -4.29 11.35 -2.23
N ILE A 208 -5.59 11.49 -2.50
CA ILE A 208 -6.36 12.71 -2.21
C ILE A 208 -6.27 13.03 -0.71
N ILE A 209 -6.52 12.04 0.15
CA ILE A 209 -6.50 12.22 1.60
C ILE A 209 -5.11 12.58 2.11
N LEU A 210 -4.06 11.90 1.64
CA LEU A 210 -2.69 12.22 2.04
C LEU A 210 -2.29 13.63 1.59
N THR A 211 -2.71 14.04 0.38
CA THR A 211 -2.46 15.39 -0.15
C THR A 211 -3.23 16.44 0.65
N CYS A 212 -4.51 16.22 0.93
CA CYS A 212 -5.31 17.10 1.78
C CYS A 212 -4.69 17.25 3.17
N ARG A 213 -4.17 16.17 3.75
CA ARG A 213 -3.47 16.20 5.05
C ARG A 213 -2.24 17.10 5.01
N CYS A 214 -1.44 17.05 3.94
CA CYS A 214 -0.32 17.95 3.73
C CYS A 214 -0.76 19.41 3.57
N CYS A 215 -1.78 19.68 2.75
CA CYS A 215 -2.25 21.06 2.49
C CYS A 215 -2.89 21.73 3.70
N LEU A 216 -3.65 20.97 4.50
CA LEU A 216 -4.32 21.49 5.70
C LEU A 216 -3.36 21.72 6.87
N ALA A 217 -2.08 21.41 6.70
CA ALA A 217 -1.06 21.51 7.72
C ALA A 217 -1.47 20.86 9.05
N ALA A 218 -2.29 19.80 9.00
CA ALA A 218 -2.88 19.18 10.17
C ALA A 218 -1.83 18.64 11.14
N ASP A 219 -0.63 18.35 10.63
CA ASP A 219 0.54 17.90 11.40
C ASP A 219 1.55 19.02 11.71
N PHE A 220 1.41 20.22 11.12
CA PHE A 220 2.32 21.37 11.34
C PHE A 220 1.76 22.39 12.32
N ILE A 221 0.99 21.97 13.32
CA ILE A 221 0.83 22.80 14.52
C ILE A 221 2.19 22.78 15.20
N THR A 222 3.04 23.73 14.80
CA THR A 222 4.29 24.06 15.46
C THR A 222 3.92 24.32 16.91
N THR A 223 4.15 23.34 17.77
CA THR A 223 3.83 23.49 19.18
C THR A 223 4.63 24.68 19.65
N GLN A 224 3.93 25.69 20.17
CA GLN A 224 4.53 26.88 20.75
C GLN A 224 5.59 26.51 21.82
N SER A 225 5.57 25.27 22.33
CA SER A 225 6.60 24.67 23.18
C SER A 225 7.97 24.47 22.50
N GLU A 226 8.06 24.10 21.22
CA GLU A 226 9.35 24.00 20.52
C GLU A 226 9.96 25.38 20.33
N VAL A 227 9.15 26.35 19.88
CA VAL A 227 9.57 27.77 19.79
C VAL A 227 10.00 28.28 21.16
N ASN A 228 9.22 28.02 22.22
CA ASN A 228 9.56 28.41 23.57
C ASN A 228 10.81 27.68 24.10
N SER A 229 11.07 26.43 23.69
CA SER A 229 12.27 25.68 24.08
C SER A 229 13.53 26.22 23.40
N VAL A 230 13.42 26.59 22.12
CA VAL A 230 14.50 27.26 21.37
C VAL A 230 14.73 28.65 21.92
N LEU A 231 13.66 29.41 22.20
CA LEU A 231 13.75 30.74 22.81
C LEU A 231 14.38 30.67 24.22
N ARG A 232 14.05 29.65 25.01
CA ARG A 232 14.64 29.41 26.34
C ARG A 232 16.10 28.95 26.27
N LYS A 233 16.47 28.15 25.27
CA LYS A 233 17.88 27.79 25.00
C LYS A 233 18.68 29.01 24.53
N MET A 234 18.09 29.87 23.70
CA MET A 234 18.68 31.14 23.31
C MET A 234 18.84 32.09 24.51
N SER A 235 17.82 32.22 25.36
CA SER A 235 17.91 33.10 26.53
C SER A 235 18.97 32.64 27.52
N THR A 236 19.08 31.34 27.79
CA THR A 236 20.15 30.77 28.63
C THR A 236 21.54 30.94 28.02
N PHE A 237 21.68 30.85 26.69
CA PHE A 237 22.94 31.15 26.01
C PHE A 237 23.31 32.63 26.11
N VAL A 238 22.35 33.53 25.90
CA VAL A 238 22.53 34.98 26.04
C VAL A 238 22.87 35.36 27.49
N GLU A 239 22.23 34.75 28.49
CA GLU A 239 22.54 34.92 29.92
C GLU A 239 23.99 34.50 30.24
N LYS A 240 24.45 33.39 29.64
CA LYS A 240 25.82 32.88 29.80
C LYS A 240 26.87 33.78 29.17
N ILE A 241 26.54 34.47 28.06
CA ILE A 241 27.41 35.49 27.45
C ILE A 241 27.38 36.79 28.27
N ARG A 242 26.23 37.16 28.83
CA ARG A 242 26.04 38.44 29.53
C ARG A 242 26.69 38.49 30.90
N LYS A 243 26.93 37.36 31.57
CA LYS A 243 27.76 37.34 32.80
C LYS A 243 29.23 37.50 32.41
N PRO A 244 29.84 38.68 32.58
CA PRO A 244 31.28 38.79 32.48
C PRO A 244 31.86 37.97 33.63
N SER A 245 32.95 37.27 33.37
CA SER A 245 33.78 36.67 34.40
C SER A 245 34.21 37.78 35.37
N ALA A 246 33.41 37.98 36.42
CA ALA A 246 33.82 38.74 37.58
C ALA A 246 34.84 37.86 38.31
N SER A 247 36.10 38.05 37.92
CA SER A 247 37.29 37.98 38.76
C SER A 247 37.29 36.88 39.84
N ALA A 248 37.97 35.77 39.55
CA ALA A 248 38.71 35.07 40.60
C ALA A 248 40.15 35.60 40.59
N PRO A 249 40.67 36.15 41.70
CA PRO A 249 42.07 36.51 41.81
C PRO A 249 42.92 35.24 41.98
N ASP A 250 43.91 35.15 41.12
CA ASP A 250 45.31 34.82 41.36
C ASP A 250 45.74 33.74 42.39
N SER A 251 46.75 32.98 41.95
CA SER A 251 47.74 32.26 42.77
C SER A 251 47.35 30.90 43.41
N LYS A 252 47.71 29.79 42.75
CA LYS A 252 48.93 29.00 43.06
C LYS A 252 48.99 27.70 42.26
N SER A 253 50.04 27.61 41.45
CA SER A 253 50.64 26.37 40.97
C SER A 253 51.00 25.44 42.14
N PRO A 254 50.68 24.13 42.05
CA PRO A 254 51.78 23.17 42.02
C PRO A 254 51.57 21.94 41.11
N ARG A 255 52.64 21.66 40.36
CA ARG A 255 53.23 20.37 39.93
C ARG A 255 52.38 19.28 39.25
N PRO A 256 52.93 18.66 38.18
CA PRO A 256 52.39 17.45 37.58
C PRO A 256 52.81 16.22 38.40
N LYS A 257 51.83 15.41 38.83
CA LYS A 257 52.08 14.01 39.17
C LYS A 257 51.71 13.12 38.00
N LYS A 258 52.78 12.59 37.42
CA LYS A 258 52.91 11.37 36.65
C LYS A 258 52.05 10.23 37.27
N GLN A 259 51.46 9.43 36.38
CA GLN A 259 51.66 7.97 36.31
C GLN A 259 50.52 7.01 36.79
N GLN A 260 50.19 6.09 35.86
CA GLN A 260 49.64 4.72 36.04
C GLN A 260 48.20 4.62 36.58
N ASP A 261 47.25 3.88 36.00
CA ASP A 261 47.26 2.50 35.51
C ASP A 261 46.00 2.26 34.62
N LEU A 262 46.09 1.62 33.46
CA LEU A 262 45.88 0.17 33.24
C LEU A 262 44.55 -0.39 33.79
N ARG A 263 43.59 -0.60 32.86
CA ARG A 263 42.59 -1.71 32.77
C ARG A 263 41.43 -1.22 31.90
N SER A 264 40.82 -1.96 30.98
CA SER A 264 41.08 -3.22 30.28
C SER A 264 39.91 -3.32 29.27
N PRO A 265 40.11 -3.78 28.02
CA PRO A 265 39.03 -3.90 27.04
C PRO A 265 38.19 -5.14 27.31
N GLY A 266 36.96 -4.95 27.80
CA GLY A 266 36.01 -6.01 28.11
C GLY A 266 35.09 -6.38 26.95
N ARG A 267 35.58 -7.27 26.09
CA ARG A 267 34.85 -8.42 25.49
C ARG A 267 33.63 -8.13 24.59
N ILE A 268 33.91 -8.18 23.29
CA ILE A 268 33.01 -8.61 22.21
C ILE A 268 32.59 -10.07 22.47
N LYS A 269 31.29 -10.35 22.52
CA LYS A 269 30.75 -11.70 22.29
C LYS A 269 29.97 -11.69 20.99
N HIS A 270 30.58 -12.26 19.96
CA HIS A 270 29.87 -12.93 18.88
C HIS A 270 28.98 -14.02 19.49
N GLN A 271 27.71 -14.04 19.14
CA GLN A 271 26.89 -15.24 19.25
C GLN A 271 26.36 -15.54 17.86
N THR A 272 27.16 -16.33 17.15
CA THR A 272 26.79 -17.13 15.99
C THR A 272 26.13 -18.43 16.45
N SER A 273 25.34 -18.99 15.53
CA SER A 273 24.95 -20.39 15.40
C SER A 273 23.63 -20.83 16.07
N PRO A 274 23.05 -21.96 15.61
CA PRO A 274 22.55 -22.20 14.25
C PRO A 274 21.21 -22.98 14.30
N VAL A 275 20.78 -23.45 13.12
CA VAL A 275 19.66 -24.37 12.80
C VAL A 275 18.35 -23.67 12.44
#